data_AF-A0A382CWB4-F1
#
_entry.id   AF-A0A382CWB4-F1
#
_cell.length_a   1.000
_cell.length_b   1.000
_cell.length_c   1.000
_cell.angle_alpha   90.00
_cell.angle_beta   90.00
_cell.angle_gamma   90.00
#
_symmetry.space_group_name_H-M   'P 1'
#
loop_
_entity.id
_entity.type
_entity.pdbx_description
1 polymer ?
#
loop_
_entity_poly.entity_id
_entity_poly.type
_entity_poly.pdbx_seq_one_letter_code
_entity_poly.pdbx_strand_id
1 'polypeptide(L)'
;VDAAYSGSQKCLSCPPGLAPVSFSPRAMNVLTNRKTKVQSWYLDVNFLASYWGSERVYHHTAPITMNYALHEALRLVLEEGLEARWTRHRQAHETLKAGLAKLGLSIISQEGHQLWQLNAVGVPDGADEAGVRARLLSDFGIEVGPGLGPMKGKIWRVGLMGHNATTANVKRFLDALGQCLG
;
A
#
# COMPACT_ATOMS: atom_id res chain seq x y z
N VAL A 1 12.43 -15.50 4.36
CA VAL A 1 10.98 -15.39 4.09
C VAL A 1 10.54 -16.67 3.39
N ASP A 2 9.61 -17.43 3.98
CA ASP A 2 9.15 -18.70 3.39
C ASP A 2 7.89 -18.56 2.55
N ALA A 3 7.05 -17.59 2.88
CA ALA A 3 5.86 -17.21 2.15
C ALA A 3 5.69 -15.69 2.25
N ALA A 4 5.29 -15.06 1.15
CA ALA A 4 5.00 -13.63 1.09
C ALA A 4 3.77 -13.39 0.22
N TYR A 5 3.02 -12.34 0.54
CA TYR A 5 1.96 -11.83 -0.31
C TYR A 5 1.98 -10.30 -0.32
N SER A 6 1.38 -9.71 -1.35
CA SER A 6 1.21 -8.27 -1.48
C SER A 6 -0.16 -7.95 -2.08
N GLY A 7 -0.41 -6.67 -2.36
CA GLY A 7 -1.60 -6.19 -3.06
C GLY A 7 -1.25 -5.38 -4.29
N SER A 8 -2.12 -5.43 -5.30
CA SER A 8 -2.02 -4.67 -6.56
C SER A 8 -2.20 -3.16 -6.37
N GLN A 9 -3.04 -2.75 -5.44
CA GLN A 9 -3.53 -1.37 -5.27
C GLN A 9 -2.74 -0.45 -4.36
N LYS A 10 -1.52 -0.84 -4.01
CA LYS A 10 -0.62 -0.01 -3.19
C LYS A 10 0.51 0.54 -4.05
N CYS A 11 1.74 0.14 -3.77
CA CYS A 11 2.93 0.68 -4.43
C CYS A 11 3.08 0.24 -5.91
N LEU A 12 2.32 -0.78 -6.33
CA LEU A 12 2.24 -1.19 -7.72
C LEU A 12 1.31 -0.29 -8.55
N SER A 13 0.39 0.44 -7.92
CA SER A 13 -0.58 1.31 -8.61
C SER A 13 -1.41 0.61 -9.68
N CYS A 14 -1.69 -0.68 -9.47
CA CYS A 14 -2.68 -1.44 -10.23
C CYS A 14 -4.05 -1.31 -9.53
N PRO A 15 -5.19 -1.41 -10.24
CA PRO A 15 -6.48 -1.50 -9.57
C PRO A 15 -6.53 -2.68 -8.56
N PRO A 16 -7.36 -2.58 -7.50
CA PRO A 16 -7.52 -3.68 -6.54
C PRO A 16 -8.21 -4.89 -7.20
N GLY A 17 -7.81 -6.10 -6.82
CA GLY A 17 -8.44 -7.34 -7.28
C GLY A 17 -7.47 -8.52 -7.43
N LEU A 18 -6.17 -8.27 -7.40
CA LEU A 18 -5.13 -9.30 -7.44
C LEU A 18 -4.14 -9.15 -6.28
N ALA A 19 -3.63 -10.28 -5.80
CA ALA A 19 -2.62 -10.36 -4.76
C ALA A 19 -1.45 -11.22 -5.25
N PRO A 20 -0.27 -10.63 -5.52
CA PRO A 20 0.93 -11.41 -5.78
C PRO A 20 1.28 -12.27 -4.55
N VAL A 21 1.66 -13.52 -4.78
CA VAL A 21 2.10 -14.46 -3.75
C VAL A 21 3.38 -15.15 -4.19
N SER A 22 4.23 -15.50 -3.24
CA SER A 22 5.43 -16.31 -3.49
C SER A 22 5.70 -17.23 -2.32
N PHE A 23 6.13 -18.45 -2.61
CA PHE A 23 6.42 -19.50 -1.65
C PHE A 23 7.81 -20.06 -1.92
N SER A 24 8.62 -20.17 -0.86
CA SER A 24 9.92 -20.84 -0.91
C SER A 24 9.77 -22.34 -1.17
N PRO A 25 10.83 -23.03 -1.62
CA PRO A 25 10.82 -24.49 -1.74
C PRO A 25 10.45 -25.21 -0.44
N ARG A 26 10.88 -24.69 0.71
CA ARG A 26 10.54 -25.24 2.03
C ARG A 26 9.03 -25.14 2.31
N ALA A 27 8.42 -23.99 2.03
CA ALA A 27 6.97 -23.82 2.18
C ALA A 27 6.20 -24.73 1.22
N MET A 28 6.62 -24.80 -0.04
CA MET A 28 6.00 -25.69 -1.03
C MET A 28 6.06 -27.15 -0.59
N ASN A 29 7.19 -27.62 -0.05
CA ASN A 29 7.31 -28.99 0.46
C ASN A 29 6.33 -29.30 1.60
N VAL A 30 6.08 -28.34 2.49
CA VAL A 30 5.07 -28.51 3.54
C VAL A 30 3.67 -28.57 2.94
N LEU A 31 3.36 -27.70 1.97
CA LEU A 31 2.04 -27.61 1.34
C LEU A 31 1.67 -28.86 0.54
N THR A 32 2.63 -29.43 -0.20
CA THR A 32 2.40 -30.62 -1.04
C THR A 32 2.34 -31.92 -0.23
N ASN A 33 2.97 -31.99 0.95
CA ASN A 33 3.00 -33.19 1.80
C ASN A 33 1.95 -33.22 2.92
N ARG A 34 0.98 -32.29 2.91
CA ARG A 34 -0.09 -32.26 3.91
C ARG A 34 -0.87 -33.59 3.94
N LYS A 35 -1.22 -34.03 5.15
CA LYS A 35 -2.06 -35.23 5.34
C LYS A 35 -3.57 -34.94 5.28
N THR A 36 -3.94 -33.67 5.31
CA THR A 36 -5.31 -33.20 5.19
C THR A 36 -5.41 -32.15 4.09
N LYS A 37 -6.54 -32.17 3.37
CA LYS A 37 -6.82 -31.22 2.29
C LYS A 37 -6.82 -29.78 2.82
N VAL A 38 -6.49 -28.83 1.96
CA VAL A 38 -6.73 -27.41 2.24
C VAL A 38 -8.24 -27.20 2.27
N GLN A 39 -8.75 -26.48 3.28
CA GLN A 39 -10.19 -26.27 3.45
C GLN A 39 -10.79 -25.44 2.30
N SER A 40 -10.04 -24.47 1.80
CA SER A 40 -10.44 -23.64 0.67
C SER A 40 -9.91 -24.24 -0.62
N TRP A 41 -10.83 -24.70 -1.47
CA TRP A 41 -10.48 -25.16 -2.81
C TRP A 41 -9.88 -24.03 -3.66
N TYR A 42 -10.51 -22.85 -3.63
CA TYR A 42 -10.10 -21.69 -4.45
C TYR A 42 -8.70 -21.15 -4.08
N LEU A 43 -8.27 -21.37 -2.83
CA LEU A 43 -6.96 -20.94 -2.34
C LEU A 43 -6.00 -22.11 -2.13
N ASP A 44 -6.32 -23.30 -2.63
CA ASP A 44 -5.40 -24.44 -2.56
C ASP A 44 -4.24 -24.19 -3.53
N VAL A 45 -3.06 -23.99 -2.95
CA VAL A 45 -1.82 -23.70 -3.69
C VAL A 45 -1.45 -24.86 -4.62
N ASN A 46 -1.87 -26.10 -4.35
CA ASN A 46 -1.61 -27.22 -5.26
C ASN A 46 -2.37 -27.05 -6.59
N PHE A 47 -3.64 -26.67 -6.54
CA PHE A 47 -4.43 -26.40 -7.76
C PHE A 47 -3.94 -25.13 -8.46
N LEU A 48 -3.63 -24.08 -7.71
CA LEU A 48 -3.08 -22.85 -8.27
C LEU A 48 -1.72 -23.09 -8.95
N ALA A 49 -0.83 -23.87 -8.34
CA ALA A 49 0.47 -24.21 -8.92
C ALA A 49 0.32 -25.01 -10.23
N SER A 50 -0.66 -25.92 -10.30
CA SER A 50 -0.95 -26.69 -11.52
C SER A 50 -1.50 -25.80 -12.65
N TYR A 51 -2.31 -24.79 -12.30
CA TYR A 51 -2.83 -23.80 -13.26
C TYR A 51 -1.76 -22.82 -13.77
N TRP A 52 -0.97 -22.24 -12.86
CA TRP A 52 0.06 -21.25 -13.17
C TRP A 52 1.38 -21.85 -13.67
N GLY A 53 1.61 -23.13 -13.38
CA GLY A 53 2.79 -23.90 -13.79
C GLY A 53 2.70 -24.44 -15.22
N SER A 54 3.53 -25.43 -15.54
CA SER A 54 3.63 -26.00 -16.89
C SER A 54 2.46 -26.90 -17.28
N GLU A 55 1.75 -27.49 -16.32
CA GLU A 55 0.64 -28.42 -16.60
C GLU A 55 -0.60 -27.70 -17.16
N ARG A 56 -0.81 -26.43 -16.80
CA ARG A 56 -1.92 -25.58 -17.27
C ARG A 56 -3.31 -26.19 -17.03
N VAL A 57 -3.47 -26.93 -15.93
CA VAL A 57 -4.76 -27.54 -15.55
C VAL A 57 -5.76 -26.43 -15.24
N TYR A 58 -6.95 -26.48 -15.84
CA TYR A 58 -8.00 -25.53 -15.54
C TYR A 58 -8.39 -25.58 -14.05
N HIS A 59 -8.29 -24.43 -13.39
CA HIS A 59 -8.73 -24.24 -12.01
C HIS A 59 -9.90 -23.25 -11.96
N HIS A 60 -9.71 -22.02 -12.43
CA HIS A 60 -10.75 -21.00 -12.49
C HIS A 60 -10.52 -20.07 -13.67
N THR A 61 -11.54 -19.33 -14.04
CA THR A 61 -11.41 -18.22 -15.01
C THR A 61 -10.69 -17.06 -14.33
N ALA A 62 -9.42 -16.85 -14.67
CA ALA A 62 -8.66 -15.71 -14.17
C ALA A 62 -9.28 -14.37 -14.64
N PRO A 63 -9.20 -13.29 -13.84
CA PRO A 63 -9.70 -11.98 -14.23
C PRO A 63 -8.78 -11.34 -15.27
N ILE A 64 -9.01 -11.65 -16.55
CA ILE A 64 -8.11 -11.34 -17.67
C ILE A 64 -7.70 -9.85 -17.70
N THR A 65 -8.65 -8.92 -17.63
CA THR A 65 -8.36 -7.48 -17.64
C THR A 65 -7.50 -7.05 -16.45
N MET A 66 -7.70 -7.67 -15.28
CA MET A 66 -6.87 -7.40 -14.10
C MET A 66 -5.45 -7.93 -14.29
N ASN A 67 -5.27 -9.07 -14.96
CA ASN A 67 -3.95 -9.59 -15.30
C ASN A 67 -3.21 -8.65 -16.26
N TYR A 68 -3.91 -8.05 -17.24
CA TYR A 68 -3.31 -7.03 -18.11
C TYR A 68 -2.88 -5.79 -17.32
N ALA A 69 -3.73 -5.29 -16.43
CA ALA A 69 -3.40 -4.15 -15.58
C ALA A 69 -2.19 -4.45 -14.66
N LEU A 70 -2.15 -5.64 -14.07
CA LEU A 70 -1.02 -6.05 -13.22
C LEU A 70 0.27 -6.23 -14.02
N HIS A 71 0.20 -6.82 -15.20
CA HIS A 71 1.35 -6.95 -16.09
C HIS A 71 1.95 -5.58 -16.42
N GLU A 72 1.11 -4.63 -16.79
CA GLU A 72 1.53 -3.27 -17.12
C GLU A 72 2.10 -2.53 -15.89
N ALA A 73 1.45 -2.65 -14.74
CA ALA A 73 1.95 -2.09 -13.48
C ALA A 73 3.35 -2.63 -13.12
N LEU A 74 3.59 -3.94 -13.34
CA LEU A 74 4.91 -4.54 -13.13
C LEU A 74 5.94 -4.06 -14.15
N ARG A 75 5.55 -3.89 -15.43
CA ARG A 75 6.41 -3.31 -16.47
C ARG A 75 6.89 -1.91 -16.06
N LEU A 76 5.96 -1.04 -15.64
CA LEU A 76 6.29 0.31 -15.17
C LEU A 76 7.19 0.33 -13.92
N VAL A 77 7.04 -0.65 -13.02
CA VAL A 77 7.96 -0.82 -11.88
C VAL A 77 9.38 -1.16 -12.34
N LEU A 78 9.50 -2.08 -13.30
CA LEU A 78 10.79 -2.52 -13.82
C LEU A 78 11.48 -1.46 -14.70
N GLU A 79 10.70 -0.66 -15.43
CA GLU A 79 11.21 0.46 -16.24
C GLU A 79 11.79 1.58 -15.39
N GLU A 80 11.16 1.89 -14.25
CA GLU A 80 11.71 2.81 -13.27
C GLU A 80 12.95 2.22 -12.55
N GLY A 81 12.91 0.91 -12.27
CA GLY A 81 13.88 0.21 -11.44
C GLY A 81 13.48 0.24 -9.95
N LEU A 82 13.77 -0.85 -9.23
CA LEU A 82 13.34 -1.01 -7.83
C LEU A 82 14.01 0.00 -6.89
N GLU A 83 15.32 0.19 -7.02
CA GLU A 83 16.10 1.08 -6.17
C GLU A 83 15.71 2.55 -6.38
N ALA A 84 15.48 2.95 -7.64
CA ALA A 84 14.98 4.28 -7.97
C ALA A 84 13.58 4.50 -7.38
N ARG A 85 12.70 3.49 -7.50
CA ARG A 85 11.35 3.55 -6.93
C ARG A 85 11.38 3.66 -5.41
N TRP A 86 12.21 2.88 -4.72
CA TRP A 86 12.38 2.97 -3.26
C TRP A 86 12.89 4.35 -2.85
N THR A 87 13.90 4.86 -3.57
CA THR A 87 14.46 6.20 -3.35
C THR A 87 13.40 7.28 -3.49
N ARG A 88 12.55 7.22 -4.52
CA ARG A 88 11.46 8.17 -4.71
C ARG A 88 10.44 8.14 -3.57
N HIS A 89 10.05 6.95 -3.10
CA HIS A 89 9.13 6.83 -1.94
C HIS A 89 9.76 7.40 -0.67
N ARG A 90 11.05 7.11 -0.41
CA ARG A 90 11.80 7.69 0.71
C ARG A 90 11.84 9.22 0.62
N GLN A 91 12.20 9.78 -0.53
CA GLN A 91 12.27 11.23 -0.71
C GLN A 91 10.92 11.91 -0.50
N ALA A 92 9.83 11.30 -0.96
CA ALA A 92 8.48 11.80 -0.72
C ALA A 92 8.13 11.78 0.79
N HIS A 93 8.48 10.70 1.50
CA HIS A 93 8.34 10.60 2.96
C HIS A 93 9.13 11.70 3.70
N GLU A 94 10.41 11.88 3.39
CA GLU A 94 11.25 12.89 4.04
C GLU A 94 10.73 14.31 3.76
N THR A 95 10.27 14.57 2.53
CA THR A 95 9.65 15.85 2.18
C THR A 95 8.38 16.10 3.00
N LEU A 96 7.53 15.08 3.13
CA LEU A 96 6.30 15.16 3.93
C LEU A 96 6.65 15.46 5.38
N LYS A 97 7.57 14.70 5.97
CA LYS A 97 8.02 14.86 7.35
C LYS A 97 8.56 16.26 7.63
N ALA A 98 9.43 16.77 6.76
CA ALA A 98 9.97 18.13 6.87
C ALA A 98 8.88 19.21 6.74
N GLY A 99 7.88 18.98 5.88
CA GLY A 99 6.73 19.87 5.73
C GLY A 99 5.80 19.88 6.94
N LEU A 100 5.48 18.70 7.49
CA LEU A 100 4.67 18.54 8.69
C LEU A 100 5.30 19.26 9.89
N ALA A 101 6.62 19.17 10.05
CA ALA A 101 7.34 19.85 11.12
C ALA A 101 7.14 21.38 11.08
N LYS A 102 7.03 21.98 9.89
CA LYS A 102 6.75 23.42 9.73
C LYS A 102 5.32 23.80 10.12
N LEU A 103 4.40 22.84 10.10
CA LEU A 103 3.03 22.98 10.58
C LEU A 103 2.88 22.61 12.07
N GLY A 104 3.98 22.34 12.77
CA GLY A 104 3.94 21.86 14.16
C GLY A 104 3.42 20.43 14.31
N LEU A 105 3.35 19.66 13.23
CA LEU A 105 2.88 18.28 13.19
C LEU A 105 4.06 17.31 13.10
N SER A 106 3.81 16.05 13.45
CA SER A 106 4.82 15.00 13.37
C SER A 106 4.24 13.65 12.94
N ILE A 107 5.11 12.77 12.45
CA ILE A 107 4.80 11.35 12.26
C ILE A 107 5.04 10.66 13.60
N ILE A 108 4.02 9.98 14.12
CA ILE A 108 4.05 9.42 15.48
C ILE A 108 4.73 8.05 15.58
N SER A 109 4.98 7.38 14.44
CA SER A 109 5.69 6.11 14.42
C SER A 109 7.17 6.31 14.77
N GLN A 110 7.76 5.34 15.46
CA GLN A 110 9.15 5.40 15.93
C GLN A 110 10.14 5.72 14.78
N GLU A 111 11.03 6.68 15.04
CA GLU A 111 12.12 7.03 14.13
C GLU A 111 12.97 5.81 13.76
N GLY A 112 13.39 5.70 12.49
CA GLY A 112 14.09 4.52 11.98
C GLY A 112 13.20 3.31 11.66
N HIS A 113 11.93 3.33 12.08
CA HIS A 113 10.94 2.27 11.82
C HIS A 113 9.69 2.77 11.07
N GLN A 114 9.74 4.01 10.56
CA GLN A 114 8.66 4.61 9.78
C GLN A 114 8.56 3.98 8.39
N LEU A 115 7.36 3.60 7.97
CA LEU A 115 7.09 3.23 6.59
C LEU A 115 7.05 4.50 5.73
N TRP A 116 7.79 4.51 4.63
CA TRP A 116 7.78 5.64 3.70
C TRP A 116 6.43 5.77 2.99
N GLN A 117 5.77 4.64 2.74
CA GLN A 117 4.60 4.56 1.89
C GLN A 117 3.29 4.86 2.63
N LEU A 118 3.28 4.82 3.96
CA LEU A 118 2.10 5.11 4.78
C LEU A 118 2.53 5.77 6.09
N ASN A 119 2.12 7.02 6.26
CA ASN A 119 2.62 7.90 7.31
C ASN A 119 1.51 8.14 8.34
N ALA A 120 1.77 7.79 9.60
CA ALA A 120 0.86 8.06 10.71
C ALA A 120 1.12 9.47 11.25
N VAL A 121 0.40 10.46 10.72
CA VAL A 121 0.52 11.87 11.11
C VAL A 121 -0.34 12.11 12.36
N GLY A 122 0.24 12.65 13.42
CA GLY A 122 -0.48 12.97 14.66
C GLY A 122 -1.51 14.07 14.45
N VAL A 123 -2.71 13.87 15.00
CA VAL A 123 -3.74 14.90 15.08
C VAL A 123 -3.42 15.79 16.28
N PRO A 124 -3.36 17.13 16.13
CA PRO A 124 -3.16 18.05 17.26
C PRO A 124 -4.28 17.93 18.29
N ASP A 125 -3.95 18.20 19.55
CA ASP A 125 -4.94 18.26 20.62
C ASP A 125 -6.02 19.30 20.29
N GLY A 126 -7.29 18.90 20.44
CA GLY A 126 -8.45 19.75 20.16
C GLY A 126 -8.85 19.87 18.69
N ALA A 127 -8.08 19.33 17.74
CA ALA A 127 -8.45 19.34 16.33
C ALA A 127 -9.57 18.33 16.02
N ASP A 128 -10.53 18.72 15.17
CA ASP A 128 -11.53 17.80 14.62
C ASP A 128 -10.91 16.95 13.50
N GLU A 129 -10.39 15.77 13.87
CA GLU A 129 -9.81 14.80 12.95
C GLU A 129 -10.69 14.53 11.72
N ALA A 130 -11.99 14.32 11.94
CA ALA A 130 -12.92 13.90 10.92
C ALA A 130 -13.32 15.08 10.02
N GLY A 131 -13.54 16.25 10.61
CA GLY A 131 -13.81 17.49 9.89
C GLY A 131 -12.65 17.90 8.98
N VAL A 132 -11.40 17.81 9.45
CA VAL A 132 -10.22 18.09 8.63
C VAL A 132 -10.14 17.13 7.43
N ARG A 133 -10.36 15.82 7.64
CA ARG A 133 -10.40 14.87 6.52
C ARG A 133 -11.53 15.14 5.54
N ALA A 134 -12.71 15.51 6.04
CA ALA A 134 -13.85 15.85 5.21
C ALA A 134 -13.54 17.06 4.32
N ARG A 135 -12.95 18.13 4.89
CA ARG A 135 -12.51 19.33 4.15
C ARG A 135 -11.42 19.03 3.13
N LEU A 136 -10.41 18.22 3.49
CA LEU A 136 -9.39 17.77 2.54
C LEU A 136 -10.01 17.10 1.31
N LEU A 137 -11.04 16.28 1.51
CA LEU A 137 -11.74 15.60 0.42
C LEU A 137 -12.64 16.56 -0.36
N SER A 138 -13.50 17.33 0.29
CA SER A 138 -14.50 18.18 -0.36
C SER A 138 -13.89 19.38 -1.09
N ASP A 139 -12.92 20.03 -0.47
CA ASP A 139 -12.41 21.33 -0.92
C ASP A 139 -11.19 21.15 -1.83
N PHE A 140 -10.42 20.07 -1.63
CA PHE A 140 -9.16 19.85 -2.33
C PHE A 140 -9.11 18.53 -3.12
N GLY A 141 -10.10 17.65 -2.99
CA GLY A 141 -10.09 16.34 -3.66
C GLY A 141 -8.99 15.41 -3.16
N ILE A 142 -8.60 15.53 -1.88
CA ILE A 142 -7.51 14.76 -1.27
C ILE A 142 -8.08 13.82 -0.21
N GLU A 143 -7.99 12.52 -0.46
CA GLU A 143 -8.37 11.51 0.51
C GLU A 143 -7.19 11.13 1.41
N VAL A 144 -7.42 11.15 2.73
CA VAL A 144 -6.52 10.55 3.73
C VAL A 144 -7.30 9.63 4.64
N GLY A 145 -6.67 8.56 5.12
CA GLY A 145 -7.35 7.58 5.96
C GLY A 145 -7.42 8.04 7.43
N PRO A 146 -8.45 7.63 8.19
CA PRO A 146 -8.45 7.81 9.63
C PRO A 146 -7.51 6.81 10.31
N GLY A 147 -7.13 7.09 11.56
CA GLY A 147 -6.66 6.07 12.49
C GLY A 147 -7.73 4.99 12.75
N LEU A 148 -7.29 3.77 13.04
CA LEU A 148 -8.16 2.63 13.32
C LEU A 148 -7.91 2.09 14.73
N GLY A 149 -8.93 1.46 15.32
CA GLY A 149 -8.82 0.84 16.64
C GLY A 149 -8.32 1.84 17.71
N PRO A 150 -7.25 1.52 18.47
CA PRO A 150 -6.68 2.41 19.50
C PRO A 150 -6.21 3.79 19.00
N MET A 151 -6.02 3.93 17.69
CA MET A 151 -5.56 5.15 17.03
C MET A 151 -6.69 5.97 16.41
N LYS A 152 -7.95 5.53 16.52
CA LYS A 152 -9.10 6.28 15.99
C LYS A 152 -9.15 7.70 16.58
N GLY A 153 -9.25 8.71 15.72
CA GLY A 153 -9.26 10.12 16.10
C GLY A 153 -7.90 10.72 16.49
N LYS A 154 -6.83 9.92 16.56
CA LYS A 154 -5.50 10.37 17.03
C LYS A 154 -4.49 10.59 15.91
N ILE A 155 -4.73 9.99 14.74
CA ILE A 155 -3.86 10.12 13.58
C ILE A 155 -4.66 10.23 12.29
N TRP A 156 -4.04 10.86 11.31
CA TRP A 156 -4.32 10.66 9.90
C TRP A 156 -3.31 9.68 9.30
N ARG A 157 -3.77 8.79 8.41
CA ARG A 157 -2.93 7.87 7.63
C ARG A 157 -2.74 8.43 6.22
N VAL A 158 -1.59 9.05 5.99
CA VAL A 158 -1.24 9.72 4.72
C VAL A 158 -0.43 8.76 3.85
N GLY A 159 -1.06 8.31 2.75
CA GLY A 159 -0.46 7.36 1.82
C GLY A 159 0.40 8.02 0.74
N LEU A 160 1.65 7.58 0.62
CA LEU A 160 2.57 7.94 -0.46
C LEU A 160 2.95 6.66 -1.22
N MET A 161 2.03 6.16 -2.03
CA MET A 161 2.12 4.84 -2.63
C MET A 161 2.17 4.91 -4.16
N GLY A 162 3.18 4.27 -4.75
CA GLY A 162 3.31 4.06 -6.19
C GLY A 162 3.29 5.37 -6.97
N HIS A 163 2.33 5.52 -7.87
CA HIS A 163 2.10 6.73 -8.67
C HIS A 163 1.95 8.00 -7.81
N ASN A 164 1.36 7.89 -6.61
CA ASN A 164 1.13 9.07 -5.76
C ASN A 164 2.34 9.50 -4.93
N ALA A 165 3.42 8.72 -4.90
CA ALA A 165 4.65 9.05 -4.18
C ALA A 165 5.49 10.07 -4.97
N THR A 166 5.04 11.33 -5.00
CA THR A 166 5.73 12.44 -5.68
C THR A 166 5.81 13.65 -4.78
N THR A 167 6.87 14.46 -4.96
CA THR A 167 7.03 15.74 -4.25
C THR A 167 5.87 16.70 -4.53
N ALA A 168 5.32 16.69 -5.74
CA ALA A 168 4.18 17.54 -6.11
C ALA A 168 2.93 17.22 -5.27
N ASN A 169 2.59 15.94 -5.13
CA ASN A 169 1.46 15.51 -4.30
C ASN A 169 1.68 15.82 -2.82
N VAL A 170 2.91 15.63 -2.32
CA VAL A 170 3.27 15.97 -0.94
C VAL A 170 3.07 17.47 -0.68
N LYS A 171 3.56 18.35 -1.57
CA LYS A 171 3.38 19.80 -1.44
C LYS A 171 1.91 20.19 -1.45
N ARG A 172 1.15 19.71 -2.44
CA ARG A 172 -0.29 19.95 -2.54
C ARG A 172 -1.03 19.52 -1.26
N PHE A 173 -0.69 18.37 -0.70
CA PHE A 173 -1.26 17.90 0.56
C PHE A 173 -0.92 18.81 1.74
N LEU A 174 0.34 19.20 1.90
CA LEU A 174 0.78 20.06 3.00
C LEU A 174 0.09 21.44 2.96
N ASP A 175 -0.02 22.03 1.77
CA ASP A 175 -0.68 23.32 1.57
C ASP A 175 -2.18 23.24 1.92
N ALA A 176 -2.86 22.17 1.47
CA ALA A 176 -4.27 21.93 1.78
C ALA A 176 -4.50 21.63 3.27
N LEU A 177 -3.62 20.84 3.90
CA LEU A 177 -3.69 20.54 5.32
C LEU A 177 -3.53 21.80 6.17
N GLY A 178 -2.58 22.68 5.81
CA GLY A 178 -2.40 23.97 6.48
C GLY A 178 -3.67 24.83 6.44
N GLN A 179 -4.36 24.88 5.30
CA GLN A 179 -5.65 25.59 5.15
C GLN A 179 -6.82 24.93 5.89
N CYS A 180 -6.75 23.63 6.18
CA CYS A 180 -7.77 22.93 6.94
C CYS A 180 -7.58 23.07 8.46
N LEU A 181 -6.36 23.37 8.91
CA LEU A 181 -6.01 23.54 10.32
C LEU A 181 -6.05 25.00 10.80
N GLY A 182 -5.92 25.96 9.87
CA GLY A 182 -6.26 27.37 10.07
C GLY A 182 -7.72 27.67 9.76
#